data_AF-A0A7R9FBT8-F1
#
_entry.id   AF-A0A7R9FBT8-F1
#
_cell.length_a   1.000
_cell.length_b   1.000
_cell.length_c   1.000
_cell.angle_alpha   90.00
_cell.angle_beta   90.00
_cell.angle_gamma   90.00
#
_symmetry.space_group_name_H-M   'P 1'
#
loop_
_entity.id
_entity.type
_entity.pdbx_description
1 polymer ?
#
loop_
_entity_poly.entity_id
_entity_poly.type
_entity_poly.pdbx_seq_one_letter_code
_entity_poly.pdbx_strand_id
1 'polypeptide(L)'
;MLMAVGLVVYALNFFTGKTKNNKLANAWFSSHKTLLEDNFSLVGDDGKMENENPGLVKESESLYTLWCSGRTCCEGMLVELKFLKVSP
;
A
#
# COMPACT_ATOMS: atom_id res chain seq x y z
N MET A 1 36.84 7.53 5.97
CA MET A 1 35.89 8.59 5.54
C MET A 1 35.06 8.16 4.33
N LEU A 2 35.66 7.63 3.24
CA LEU A 2 34.93 7.15 2.05
C LEU A 2 33.90 6.04 2.29
N MET A 3 34.21 5.04 3.14
CA MET A 3 33.24 3.98 3.50
C MET A 3 31.98 4.52 4.19
N ALA A 4 32.13 5.54 5.05
CA ALA A 4 31.00 6.15 5.74
C ALA A 4 30.08 6.89 4.76
N VAL A 5 30.66 7.59 3.77
CA VAL A 5 29.89 8.26 2.71
C VAL A 5 29.10 7.25 1.87
N GLY A 6 29.70 6.12 1.51
CA GLY A 6 29.01 5.03 0.80
C GLY A 6 27.81 4.48 1.57
N LEU A 7 27.96 4.24 2.87
CA LEU A 7 26.86 3.78 3.74
C LEU A 7 25.75 4.82 3.89
N VAL A 8 26.09 6.11 3.96
CA VAL A 8 25.10 7.19 4.04
C VAL A 8 24.30 7.31 2.75
N VAL A 9 24.95 7.27 1.59
CA VAL A 9 24.27 7.29 0.28
C VAL A 9 23.35 6.08 0.13
N TYR A 10 23.82 4.90 0.55
CA TYR A 10 23.01 3.68 0.56
C TYR A 10 21.75 3.83 1.41
N ALA A 11 21.90 4.31 2.65
CA ALA A 11 20.78 4.53 3.56
C ALA A 11 19.78 5.54 2.98
N LEU A 12 20.26 6.67 2.46
CA LEU A 12 19.40 7.70 1.87
C LEU A 12 18.62 7.20 0.66
N ASN A 13 19.24 6.42 -0.23
CA ASN A 13 18.54 5.84 -1.39
C ASN A 13 17.43 4.89 -0.94
N PHE A 14 17.71 4.05 0.06
CA PHE A 14 16.74 3.13 0.65
C PHE A 14 15.54 3.85 1.29
N PHE A 15 15.79 4.86 2.13
CA PHE A 15 14.74 5.67 2.75
C PHE A 15 13.91 6.46 1.73
N THR A 16 14.55 6.93 0.66
CA THR A 16 13.88 7.68 -0.41
C THR A 16 12.94 6.77 -1.20
N GLY A 17 13.36 5.54 -1.53
CA GLY A 17 12.51 4.55 -2.22
C GLY A 17 11.28 4.18 -1.41
N LYS A 18 11.46 3.87 -0.11
CA LYS A 18 10.37 3.49 0.79
C LYS A 18 9.30 4.57 0.93
N THR A 19 9.73 5.82 1.08
CA THR A 19 8.81 6.97 1.26
C THR A 19 8.03 7.28 -0.02
N LYS A 20 8.67 7.18 -1.19
CA LYS A 20 8.01 7.38 -2.48
C LYS A 20 6.90 6.35 -2.73
N ASN A 21 7.18 5.07 -2.49
CA ASN A 21 6.21 4.00 -2.67
C ASN A 21 5.01 4.19 -1.74
N ASN A 22 5.23 4.54 -0.47
CA ASN A 22 4.15 4.79 0.47
C ASN A 22 3.27 5.97 0.05
N LYS A 23 3.88 7.07 -0.38
CA LYS A 23 3.14 8.25 -0.85
C LYS A 23 2.30 7.93 -2.09
N LEU A 24 2.84 7.16 -3.03
CA LEU A 24 2.12 6.77 -4.25
C LEU A 24 0.96 5.82 -3.95
N ALA A 25 1.17 4.84 -3.06
CA ALA A 25 0.14 3.91 -2.62
C ALA A 25 -1.04 4.64 -1.95
N ASN A 26 -0.74 5.58 -1.05
CA ASN A 26 -1.75 6.41 -0.40
C ASN A 26 -2.47 7.35 -1.38
N ALA A 27 -1.75 7.94 -2.35
CA ALA A 27 -2.37 8.78 -3.37
C ALA A 27 -3.33 7.98 -4.26
N TRP A 28 -2.95 6.77 -4.65
CA TRP A 28 -3.82 5.87 -5.39
C TRP A 28 -5.08 5.52 -4.59
N PHE A 29 -4.90 5.13 -3.31
CA PHE A 29 -6.03 4.77 -2.44
C PHE A 29 -6.99 5.96 -2.26
N SER A 30 -6.47 7.15 -1.93
CA SER A 30 -7.30 8.35 -1.78
C SER A 30 -8.07 8.71 -3.06
N SER A 31 -7.52 8.42 -4.24
CA SER A 31 -8.18 8.74 -5.52
C SER A 31 -9.27 7.73 -5.89
N HIS A 32 -9.12 6.46 -5.48
CA HIS A 32 -10.07 5.39 -5.83
C HIS A 32 -11.04 5.05 -4.68
N LYS A 33 -10.79 5.56 -3.47
CA LYS A 33 -11.60 5.27 -2.28
C LYS A 33 -13.09 5.49 -2.51
N THR A 34 -13.49 6.64 -3.04
CA THR A 34 -14.91 6.97 -3.30
C THR A 34 -15.55 5.96 -4.25
N LEU A 35 -14.88 5.63 -5.36
CA LEU A 35 -15.39 4.64 -6.32
C LEU A 35 -15.57 3.27 -5.69
N LEU A 36 -14.65 2.88 -4.80
CA LEU A 36 -14.72 1.59 -4.12
C LEU A 36 -15.86 1.58 -3.09
N GLU A 37 -16.01 2.64 -2.29
CA GLU A 37 -17.09 2.80 -1.31
C GLU A 37 -18.49 2.87 -1.98
N ASP A 38 -18.58 3.43 -3.20
CA ASP A 38 -19.84 3.46 -3.96
C ASP A 38 -20.26 2.06 -4.47
N ASN A 39 -19.31 1.14 -4.64
CA ASN A 39 -19.55 -0.18 -5.23
C ASN A 39 -19.52 -1.33 -4.23
N PHE A 40 -18.84 -1.16 -3.09
CA PHE A 40 -18.61 -2.19 -2.09
C PHE A 40 -19.01 -1.69 -0.71
N SER A 41 -19.81 -2.49 0.01
CA SER A 41 -20.23 -2.15 1.38
C SER A 41 -19.09 -2.21 2.39
N LEU A 42 -18.03 -2.97 2.09
CA LEU A 42 -16.84 -3.12 2.91
C LEU A 42 -15.59 -2.83 2.06
N VAL A 43 -14.82 -1.81 2.43
CA VAL A 43 -13.55 -1.47 1.78
C VAL A 43 -12.44 -1.43 2.83
N GLY A 44 -11.36 -2.18 2.60
CA GLY A 44 -10.24 -2.32 3.52
C GLY A 44 -10.41 -3.41 4.57
N ASP A 45 -11.26 -4.41 4.35
CA ASP A 45 -11.49 -5.51 5.31
C ASP A 45 -10.38 -6.56 5.23
N ASP A 46 -9.60 -6.72 6.31
CA ASP A 46 -8.57 -7.77 6.42
C ASP A 46 -9.11 -9.04 7.14
N GLY A 47 -10.43 -9.17 7.29
CA GLY A 47 -11.08 -10.32 7.93
C GLY A 47 -10.88 -10.39 9.45
N LYS A 48 -10.30 -9.34 10.06
CA LYS A 48 -10.07 -9.22 11.51
C LYS A 48 -11.15 -8.32 12.13
N MET A 49 -11.71 -8.75 13.26
CA MET A 49 -12.82 -8.05 13.92
C MET A 49 -12.46 -6.66 14.45
N GLU A 50 -11.18 -6.36 14.64
CA GLU A 50 -10.66 -5.04 15.02
C GLU A 50 -9.75 -4.53 13.92
N ASN A 51 -10.33 -3.79 12.97
CA ASN A 51 -9.55 -3.13 11.95
C ASN A 51 -9.22 -1.71 12.43
N GLU A 52 -8.09 -1.55 13.12
CA GLU A 52 -7.63 -0.24 13.62
C GLU A 52 -7.33 0.76 12.48
N ASN A 53 -7.25 0.30 11.23
CA ASN A 53 -7.19 1.15 10.04
C ASN A 53 -7.95 0.52 8.85
N PRO A 54 -9.23 0.88 8.62
CA PRO A 54 -9.94 0.45 7.42
C PRO A 54 -9.28 1.05 6.17
N GLY A 55 -8.53 0.25 5.43
CA GLY A 55 -7.89 0.74 4.21
C GLY A 55 -6.77 -0.14 3.65
N LEU A 56 -5.84 0.53 2.97
CA LEU A 56 -4.73 -0.09 2.27
C LEU A 56 -3.72 -0.72 3.25
N VAL A 57 -3.54 -2.04 3.16
CA VAL A 57 -2.59 -2.81 3.97
C VAL A 57 -1.21 -2.78 3.31
N LYS A 58 -0.17 -2.62 4.13
CA LYS A 58 1.22 -2.63 3.67
C LYS A 58 1.87 -3.99 3.97
N GLU A 59 1.80 -4.90 3.00
CA GLU A 59 2.44 -6.22 3.07
C GLU A 59 3.98 -6.13 3.04
N SER A 60 4.52 -5.19 2.27
CA SER A 60 5.98 -4.96 2.15
C SER A 60 6.28 -3.53 1.70
N GLU A 61 7.55 -3.15 1.60
CA GLU A 61 7.93 -1.80 1.14
C GLU A 61 7.55 -1.50 -0.32
N SER A 62 7.32 -2.56 -1.10
CA SER A 62 6.94 -2.50 -2.51
C SER A 62 5.59 -3.16 -2.80
N LEU A 63 4.90 -3.72 -1.80
CA LEU A 63 3.62 -4.42 -1.97
C LEU A 63 2.59 -3.85 -1.01
N TYR A 64 1.47 -3.39 -1.57
CA TYR A 64 0.31 -2.94 -0.82
C TYR A 64 -0.93 -3.67 -1.31
N THR A 65 -1.83 -4.02 -0.41
CA THR A 65 -3.04 -4.80 -0.70
C THR A 65 -4.28 -4.09 -0.17
N LEU A 66 -5.39 -4.24 -0.88
CA LEU A 66 -6.69 -3.73 -0.45
C LEU A 66 -7.76 -4.76 -0.76
N TRP A 67 -8.54 -5.11 0.24
CA TRP A 67 -9.68 -6.00 0.11
C TRP A 67 -10.98 -5.22 0.13
N CYS A 68 -11.88 -5.52 -0.81
CA CYS A 68 -13.23 -4.96 -0.86
C CYS A 68 -14.25 -6.09 -0.93
N SER A 69 -15.38 -5.98 -0.22
CA SER A 69 -16.45 -6.99 -0.18
C SER A 69 -17.84 -6.33 -0.03
N GLY A 70 -18.90 -7.14 -0.03
CA GLY A 70 -20.26 -6.63 0.19
C GLY A 70 -20.91 -6.01 -1.04
N ARG A 71 -20.59 -6.51 -2.24
CA ARG A 71 -21.29 -6.18 -3.50
C ARG A 71 -22.11 -7.38 -3.97
N THR A 72 -23.35 -7.15 -4.41
CA THR A 72 -24.17 -8.21 -4.99
C THR A 72 -23.49 -8.77 -6.24
N CYS A 73 -23.35 -10.10 -6.35
CA CYS A 73 -22.65 -10.83 -7.42
C CYS A 73 -21.11 -10.82 -7.38
N CYS A 74 -20.46 -10.24 -6.37
CA CYS A 74 -19.00 -10.36 -6.16
C CYS A 74 -18.72 -10.63 -4.68
N GLU A 75 -18.21 -11.83 -4.37
CA GLU A 75 -17.89 -12.22 -2.99
C GLU A 75 -16.82 -11.30 -2.37
N GLY A 76 -15.84 -10.90 -3.19
CA GLY A 76 -14.85 -9.90 -2.83
C GLY A 76 -13.96 -9.51 -4.02
N MET A 77 -13.11 -8.52 -3.80
CA MET A 77 -12.12 -8.02 -4.74
C MET A 77 -10.82 -7.73 -3.98
N LEU A 78 -9.71 -8.29 -4.45
CA LEU A 78 -8.37 -7.97 -3.97
C LEU A 78 -7.67 -7.07 -4.98
N VAL A 79 -7.17 -5.94 -4.52
CA VAL A 79 -6.28 -5.07 -5.29
C VAL A 79 -4.87 -5.17 -4.75
N GLU A 80 -3.91 -5.47 -5.62
CA GLU A 80 -2.48 -5.48 -5.29
C GLU A 80 -1.73 -4.37 -6.03
N LEU A 81 -1.04 -3.50 -5.29
CA LEU A 81 -0.12 -2.50 -5.83
C LEU A 81 1.31 -2.99 -5.66
N LYS A 82 1.94 -3.36 -6.78
CA LYS A 82 3.34 -3.79 -6.86
C LYS A 82 4.20 -2.64 -7.40
N PHE A 83 4.95 -2.01 -6.51
CA PHE A 83 5.91 -0.96 -6.86
C PHE A 83 7.27 -1.55 -7.17
N LEU A 84 8.08 -0.80 -7.93
CA LEU A 84 9.46 -1.18 -8.16
C LEU A 84 10.22 -1.17 -6.83
N LYS A 85 10.88 -2.29 -6.54
CA LYS A 85 11.86 -2.36 -5.47
C LYS A 85 13.11 -1.64 -5.97
N VAL A 86 13.47 -0.53 -5.33
CA VAL A 86 14.77 0.09 -5.57
C VAL A 86 15.79 -0.85 -4.94
N SER A 87 16.24 -1.83 -5.73
CA SER A 87 17.39 -2.64 -5.37
C SER A 87 18.63 -1.76 -5.50
N PRO A 88 19.56 -1.78 -4.53
CA PRO A 88 20.93 -1.41 -4.80
C PRO A 88 21.55 -2.33 -5.86
#